data_AF-A0A645GMN1-F1
#
_entry.id   AF-A0A645GMN1-F1
#
_cell.length_a   1.000
_cell.length_b   1.000
_cell.length_c   1.000
_cell.angle_alpha   90.00
_cell.angle_beta   90.00
_cell.angle_gamma   90.00
#
_symmetry.space_group_name_H-M   'P 1'
#
loop_
_entity.id
_entity.type
_entity.pdbx_description
1 polymer ?
#
loop_
_entity_poly.entity_id
_entity_poly.type
_entity_poly.pdbx_seq_one_letter_code
_entity_poly.pdbx_strand_id
1 'polypeptide(L)'
;MLPYRVRFYDIDSNQHVNNAMYFNWMIDVLGREFLTTHVPKSVVIRFDKEVEYGHEIESHFEQIPVENGVKTRHEIRMQDQIYCEANIMWEHK
;
A
#
# COMPACT_ATOMS: atom_id res chain seq x y z
N MET A 1 -4.09 -8.51 5.87
CA MET A 1 -3.59 -8.79 4.53
C MET A 1 -4.78 -8.87 3.58
N LEU A 2 -4.67 -8.30 2.36
CA LEU A 2 -5.62 -8.53 1.27
C LEU A 2 -4.87 -8.85 -0.04
N PRO A 3 -5.34 -9.83 -0.83
CA PRO A 3 -4.77 -10.13 -2.14
C PRO A 3 -5.35 -9.21 -3.23
N TYR A 4 -4.52 -8.84 -4.20
CA TYR A 4 -4.92 -8.08 -5.39
C TYR A 4 -4.29 -8.69 -6.64
N ARG A 5 -5.05 -8.70 -7.73
CA ARG A 5 -4.56 -9.12 -9.04
C ARG A 5 -4.40 -7.91 -9.94
N VAL A 6 -3.22 -7.76 -10.54
CA VAL A 6 -2.92 -6.66 -11.47
C VAL A 6 -3.73 -6.82 -12.75
N ARG A 7 -4.47 -5.76 -13.10
CA ARG A 7 -5.37 -5.69 -14.24
C ARG A 7 -4.77 -4.82 -15.34
N PHE A 8 -5.41 -4.87 -16.51
CA PHE A 8 -4.97 -4.12 -17.68
C PHE A 8 -4.92 -2.59 -17.42
N TYR A 9 -5.86 -2.06 -16.65
CA TYR A 9 -5.91 -0.62 -16.33
C TYR A 9 -4.98 -0.18 -15.20
N ASP A 10 -4.29 -1.12 -14.56
CA ASP A 10 -3.29 -0.80 -13.53
C ASP A 10 -1.93 -0.48 -14.18
N ILE A 11 -1.79 -0.72 -15.49
CA ILE A 11 -0.57 -0.59 -16.28
C ILE A 11 -0.52 0.77 -16.97
N ASP A 12 0.65 1.39 -16.97
CA ASP A 12 0.91 2.66 -17.65
C ASP A 12 1.37 2.49 -19.12
N SER A 13 1.66 3.60 -19.79
CA SER A 13 2.15 3.58 -21.18
C SER A 13 3.52 2.93 -21.35
N ASN A 14 4.28 2.75 -20.26
CA ASN A 14 5.59 2.12 -20.26
C ASN A 14 5.50 0.60 -20.04
N GLN A 15 4.29 0.04 -20.00
CA GLN A 15 4.01 -1.39 -19.79
C GLN A 15 4.34 -1.90 -18.38
N HIS A 16 4.53 -1.01 -17.41
CA HIS A 16 4.70 -1.36 -16.00
C HIS A 16 3.47 -0.93 -15.19
N VAL A 17 3.29 -1.51 -14.01
CA VAL A 17 2.26 -1.04 -13.08
C VAL A 17 2.51 0.43 -12.72
N ASN A 18 1.48 1.24 -12.76
CA ASN A 18 1.55 2.62 -12.32
C ASN A 18 1.80 2.68 -10.80
N ASN A 19 2.83 3.41 -10.37
CA ASN A 19 3.19 3.58 -8.96
C ASN A 19 2.02 4.08 -8.07
N ALA A 20 1.05 4.80 -8.64
CA ALA A 20 -0.16 5.20 -7.91
C ALA A 20 -1.00 4.00 -7.44
N MET A 21 -0.94 2.86 -8.13
CA MET A 21 -1.69 1.66 -7.76
C MET A 21 -1.24 1.04 -6.44
N TYR A 22 0.04 1.19 -6.10
CA TYR A 22 0.58 0.74 -4.82
C TYR A 22 -0.12 1.42 -3.64
N PHE A 23 -0.43 2.72 -3.76
CA PHE A 23 -1.18 3.44 -2.74
C PHE A 23 -2.60 2.90 -2.59
N ASN A 24 -3.27 2.55 -3.68
CA ASN A 24 -4.60 1.96 -3.61
C ASN A 24 -4.58 0.67 -2.80
N TRP A 25 -3.62 -0.22 -3.06
CA TRP A 25 -3.48 -1.49 -2.34
C TRP A 25 -3.18 -1.30 -0.85
N MET A 26 -2.26 -0.38 -0.52
CA MET A 26 -1.86 -0.07 0.86
C MET A 26 -2.94 0.64 1.66
N ILE A 27 -3.80 1.43 1.03
CA ILE A 27 -4.83 2.18 1.73
C ILE A 27 -6.09 1.32 1.91
N ASP A 28 -6.49 0.58 0.88
CA ASP A 28 -7.71 -0.25 0.90
C ASP A 28 -7.68 -1.31 2.02
N VAL A 29 -6.50 -1.90 2.27
CA VAL A 29 -6.31 -2.93 3.30
C VAL A 29 -6.59 -2.45 4.73
N LEU A 30 -6.56 -1.13 4.98
CA LEU A 30 -6.82 -0.55 6.30
C LEU A 30 -8.32 -0.61 6.68
N GLY A 31 -9.19 -0.78 5.69
CA GLY A 31 -10.62 -0.89 5.87
C GLY A 31 -11.34 0.43 6.14
N ARG A 32 -12.65 0.42 5.89
CA ARG A 32 -13.50 1.62 5.92
C ARG A 32 -13.41 2.41 7.22
N GLU A 33 -13.49 1.74 8.38
CA GLU A 33 -13.53 2.40 9.67
C GLU A 33 -12.30 3.31 9.88
N PHE A 34 -11.11 2.73 9.72
CA PHE A 34 -9.84 3.45 9.83
C PHE A 34 -9.77 4.64 8.86
N LEU A 35 -10.11 4.43 7.59
CA LEU A 35 -10.07 5.46 6.55
C LEU A 35 -11.07 6.61 6.78
N THR A 36 -12.16 6.34 7.49
CA THR A 36 -13.14 7.37 7.83
C THR A 36 -12.75 8.21 9.05
N THR A 37 -11.94 7.67 9.97
CA THR A 37 -11.56 8.31 11.24
C THR A 37 -10.17 8.93 11.23
N HIS A 38 -9.29 8.55 10.29
CA HIS A 38 -7.92 9.03 10.19
C HIS A 38 -7.66 9.83 8.91
N VAL A 39 -6.67 10.72 8.94
CA VAL A 39 -6.16 11.48 7.79
C VAL A 39 -4.66 11.27 7.67
N PRO A 40 -4.15 10.91 6.47
CA PRO A 40 -2.72 10.75 6.27
C PRO A 40 -2.02 12.11 6.31
N LYS A 41 -0.88 12.17 7.01
CA LYS A 41 -0.04 13.37 7.13
C LYS A 41 1.22 13.30 6.30
N SER A 42 1.85 12.14 6.27
CA SER A 42 3.05 11.92 5.49
C SER A 42 3.15 10.47 5.07
N VAL A 43 3.78 10.24 3.92
CA VAL A 43 4.10 8.91 3.42
C VAL A 43 5.57 8.89 3.05
N VAL A 44 6.26 7.84 3.49
CA VAL A 44 7.60 7.47 3.03
C VAL A 44 7.48 6.11 2.37
N ILE A 45 7.81 6.03 1.08
CA ILE A 45 7.64 4.84 0.26
C ILE A 45 8.97 4.47 -0.41
N ARG A 46 9.28 3.18 -0.45
CA ARG A 46 10.40 2.59 -1.19
C ARG A 46 9.84 1.57 -2.17
N PHE A 47 10.20 1.72 -3.44
CA PHE A 47 9.92 0.76 -4.49
C PHE A 47 11.19 -0.05 -4.73
N ASP A 48 11.12 -1.37 -4.55
CA ASP A 48 12.27 -2.26 -4.72
C ASP A 48 12.24 -3.00 -6.05
N LYS A 49 11.04 -3.38 -6.50
CA LYS A 49 10.82 -4.21 -7.69
C LYS A 49 9.55 -3.78 -8.39
N GLU A 50 9.54 -3.98 -9.70
CA GLU A 50 8.38 -3.72 -10.54
C GLU A 50 7.38 -4.88 -10.48
N VAL A 51 6.09 -4.56 -10.44
CA VAL A 51 5.00 -5.53 -10.57
C VAL A 51 4.50 -5.48 -12.01
N GLU A 52 4.19 -6.64 -12.59
CA GLU A 52 3.77 -6.80 -13.98
C GLU A 52 2.30 -7.24 -14.10
N TYR A 53 1.78 -7.20 -15.33
CA TYR A 53 0.43 -7.64 -15.64
C TYR A 53 0.16 -9.07 -15.17
N GLY A 54 -1.00 -9.28 -14.53
CA GLY A 54 -1.45 -10.61 -14.14
C GLY A 54 -0.79 -11.18 -12.89
N HIS A 55 0.21 -10.50 -12.30
CA HIS A 55 0.72 -10.84 -10.99
C HIS A 55 -0.37 -10.74 -9.93
N GLU A 56 -0.28 -11.63 -8.94
CA GLU A 56 -1.08 -11.60 -7.72
C GLU A 56 -0.17 -11.13 -6.59
N ILE A 57 -0.51 -9.99 -6.00
CA ILE A 57 0.23 -9.38 -4.90
C ILE A 57 -0.59 -9.48 -3.62
N GLU A 58 0.10 -9.43 -2.50
CA GLU A 58 -0.48 -9.38 -1.17
C GLU A 58 -0.11 -8.06 -0.51
N SER A 59 -1.12 -7.30 -0.08
CA SER A 59 -0.90 -6.12 0.76
C SER A 59 -0.94 -6.52 2.22
N HIS A 60 0.16 -6.26 2.92
CA HIS A 60 0.33 -6.47 4.35
C HIS A 60 0.46 -5.12 5.04
N PHE A 61 -0.07 -5.01 6.26
CA PHE A 61 0.09 -3.81 7.07
C PHE A 61 0.18 -4.14 8.56
N GLU A 62 0.80 -3.23 9.30
CA GLU A 62 0.84 -3.21 10.75
C GLU A 62 0.50 -1.78 11.24
N GLN A 63 -0.39 -1.67 12.23
CA GLN A 63 -0.69 -0.40 12.90
C GLN A 63 0.14 -0.27 14.17
N ILE A 64 0.85 0.85 14.29
CA ILE A 64 1.77 1.17 15.39
C ILE A 64 1.29 2.48 16.03
N PRO A 65 0.73 2.45 17.25
CA PRO A 65 0.38 3.65 17.98
C PRO A 65 1.59 4.57 18.18
N VAL A 66 1.39 5.88 18.04
CA VAL A 66 2.40 6.91 18.34
C VAL A 66 1.75 8.01 19.18
N GLU A 67 2.57 8.87 19.81
CA GLU A 67 2.11 9.84 20.81
C GLU A 67 0.90 10.68 20.38
N ASN A 68 0.82 11.09 19.10
CA ASN A 68 -0.26 11.93 18.55
C ASN A 68 -0.94 11.31 17.32
N GLY A 69 -1.05 9.99 17.24
CA GLY A 69 -1.73 9.34 16.12
C GLY A 69 -1.34 7.89 15.93
N VAL A 70 -1.32 7.45 14.68
CA VAL A 70 -0.94 6.07 14.33
C VAL A 70 -0.01 6.09 13.12
N LYS A 71 0.99 5.23 13.17
CA LYS A 71 1.86 4.91 12.03
C LYS A 71 1.43 3.58 11.47
N THR A 72 1.23 3.49 10.16
CA THR A 72 1.03 2.21 9.47
C THR A 72 2.27 1.82 8.69
N ARG A 73 2.86 0.66 8.96
CA ARG A 73 3.88 0.06 8.10
C ARG A 73 3.18 -0.85 7.10
N HIS A 74 3.54 -0.72 5.83
CA HIS A 74 2.95 -1.45 4.71
C HIS A 74 4.01 -2.18 3.93
N GLU A 75 3.64 -3.37 3.45
CA GLU A 75 4.48 -4.18 2.58
C GLU A 75 3.62 -4.77 1.47
N ILE A 76 4.01 -4.52 0.22
CA ILE A 76 3.48 -5.22 -0.94
C ILE A 76 4.42 -6.39 -1.23
N ARG A 77 3.87 -7.60 -1.11
CA ARG A 77 4.61 -8.85 -1.28
C ARG A 77 4.06 -9.63 -2.46
N MET A 78 4.94 -10.38 -3.10
CA MET A 78 4.55 -11.47 -3.99
C MET A 78 5.42 -12.67 -3.62
N GLN A 79 4.78 -13.76 -3.20
CA GLN A 79 5.47 -14.89 -2.57
C GLN A 79 6.29 -14.41 -1.34
N ASP A 80 7.52 -14.85 -1.17
CA ASP A 80 8.41 -14.46 -0.06
C ASP A 80 9.21 -13.17 -0.33
N GLN A 81 8.87 -12.42 -1.38
CA GLN A 81 9.61 -11.24 -1.79
C GLN A 81 8.81 -9.96 -1.55
N ILE A 82 9.50 -8.96 -1.01
CA ILE A 82 8.99 -7.60 -0.87
C ILE A 82 9.27 -6.84 -2.17
N TYR A 83 8.22 -6.18 -2.69
CA TYR A 83 8.24 -5.37 -3.90
C TYR A 83 8.19 -3.87 -3.57
N CYS A 84 7.45 -3.53 -2.52
CA CYS A 84 7.32 -2.16 -2.04
C CYS A 84 7.12 -2.14 -0.53
N GLU A 85 7.75 -1.18 0.13
CA GLU A 85 7.56 -0.89 1.54
C GLU A 85 7.10 0.55 1.70
N ALA A 86 6.14 0.82 2.59
CA ALA A 86 5.77 2.18 2.92
C ALA A 86 5.49 2.36 4.41
N ASN A 87 5.70 3.58 4.88
CA ASN A 87 5.29 4.03 6.19
C ASN A 87 4.39 5.25 6.00
N ILE A 88 3.19 5.20 6.56
CA ILE A 88 2.24 6.31 6.53
C ILE A 88 1.99 6.78 7.96
N MET A 89 2.13 8.07 8.20
CA MET A 89 1.75 8.71 9.45
C MET A 89 0.33 9.23 9.32
N TRP A 90 -0.50 8.98 10.33
CA TRP A 90 -1.89 9.38 10.36
C TRP A 90 -2.21 10.12 11.65
N GLU A 91 -3.11 11.08 11.54
CA GLU A 91 -3.77 11.73 12.69
C GLU A 91 -5.25 11.37 12.68
N HIS A 92 -5.86 11.36 13.87
CA HIS A 92 -7.30 11.27 13.99
C HIS A 92 -7.94 12.58 13.48
N LYS A 93 -9.10 12.47 12.82
CA LYS A 93 -9.92 13.63 12.42
C LYS A 93 -10.47 14.39 13.62
#